data_AF-A0A8K0NW47-F1
#
_entry.id   AF-A0A8K0NW47-F1
#
_cell.length_a   1.000
_cell.length_b   1.000
_cell.length_c   1.000
_cell.angle_alpha   90.00
_cell.angle_beta   90.00
_cell.angle_gamma   90.00
#
_symmetry.space_group_name_H-M   'P 1'
#
loop_
_entity.id
_entity.type
_entity.pdbx_description
1 polymer ?
#
loop_
_entity_poly.entity_id
_entity_poly.type
_entity_poly.pdbx_seq_one_letter_code
_entity_poly.pdbx_strand_id
1 'polypeptide(L)' 'MITAFSTSNSSEDIDFNERFRWSGAGEMQECQRAALVRGLPFPILTVTEYLSADQEGFNWGRMYRSAGYYASITLCIQT' A
#
# COMPACT_ATOMS: atom_id res chain seq x y z
N MET A 1 -7.59 -14.70 -8.23
CA MET A 1 -6.29 -15.19 -7.75
C MET A 1 -5.32 -14.98 -8.90
N ILE A 2 -4.33 -14.10 -8.73
CA ILE A 2 -3.25 -13.90 -9.70
C ILE A 2 -2.01 -14.57 -9.11
N THR A 3 -1.67 -15.75 -9.62
CA THR A 3 -0.49 -16.53 -9.20
C THR A 3 0.75 -15.91 -9.84
N ALA A 4 1.80 -15.67 -9.04
CA ALA A 4 3.09 -15.19 -9.56
C ALA A 4 3.69 -16.23 -10.54
N PHE A 5 4.32 -15.77 -11.62
CA PHE A 5 4.91 -16.65 -12.62
C PHE A 5 6.09 -17.40 -11.98
N SER A 6 5.97 -18.74 -11.89
CA SER A 6 6.99 -19.63 -11.33
C SER A 6 8.20 -19.72 -12.26
N THR A 7 9.11 -18.75 -12.14
CA THR A 7 10.51 -18.96 -12.55
C THR A 7 11.17 -19.78 -11.46
N SER A 8 11.53 -21.01 -11.83
CA SER A 8 12.10 -22.06 -10.98
C SER A 8 13.00 -21.58 -9.83
N ASN A 9 12.65 -22.05 -8.62
CA ASN A 9 13.51 -22.40 -7.48
C ASN A 9 13.50 -21.45 -6.27
N SER A 10 12.55 -21.66 -5.35
CA SER A 10 12.78 -22.05 -3.93
C SER A 10 11.42 -22.18 -3.23
N SER A 11 11.31 -23.12 -2.29
CA SER A 11 10.09 -23.48 -1.53
C SER A 11 9.59 -22.39 -0.58
N GLU A 12 9.37 -21.17 -1.06
CA GLU A 12 8.66 -20.14 -0.31
C GLU A 12 7.32 -19.88 -1.01
N ASP A 13 6.24 -20.08 -0.27
CA ASP A 13 4.88 -19.78 -0.69
C ASP A 13 4.76 -18.24 -0.74
N ILE A 14 4.94 -17.66 -1.93
CA ILE A 14 4.91 -16.21 -2.15
C ILE A 14 3.44 -15.74 -2.19
N ASP A 15 2.77 -15.79 -1.05
CA ASP A 15 1.39 -15.34 -0.84
C ASP A 15 1.36 -14.07 0.04
N PHE A 16 1.92 -12.98 -0.49
CA PHE A 16 1.95 -11.68 0.20
C PHE A 16 0.68 -10.86 -0.10
N ASN A 17 -0.14 -10.58 0.93
CA ASN A 17 -1.33 -9.71 0.85
C ASN A 17 -1.26 -8.60 1.91
N GLU A 18 -0.25 -7.74 1.79
CA GLU A 18 -0.05 -6.65 2.73
C GLU A 18 -1.11 -5.57 2.58
N ARG A 19 -1.61 -5.09 3.71
CA ARG A 19 -2.65 -4.05 3.76
C ARG A 19 -2.16 -2.86 4.56
N PHE A 20 -1.88 -1.77 3.84
CA PHE A 20 -1.54 -0.50 4.44
C PHE A 20 -2.82 0.28 4.76
N ARG A 21 -3.09 0.46 6.04
CA ARG A 21 -4.17 1.35 6.51
C ARG A 21 -3.58 2.73 6.78
N TRP A 22 -4.34 3.76 6.44
CA TRP A 22 -3.87 5.14 6.39
C TRP A 22 -4.91 6.13 6.94
N SER A 23 -5.57 5.74 8.04
CA SER A 23 -6.58 6.56 8.72
C SER A 23 -6.00 7.83 9.34
N GLY A 24 -4.76 7.78 9.85
CA GLY A 24 -4.03 8.95 10.33
C GLY A 24 -3.01 9.54 9.33
N ALA A 25 -2.67 10.82 9.48
CA ALA A 25 -1.71 11.53 8.63
C ALA A 25 -0.29 10.93 8.64
N GLY A 26 0.11 10.25 9.73
CA GLY A 26 1.43 9.60 9.87
C GLY A 26 1.41 8.07 9.84
N GLU A 27 0.24 7.43 9.83
CA GLU A 27 0.15 5.96 9.97
C GLU A 27 0.77 5.21 8.79
N MET A 28 0.70 5.78 7.58
CA MET A 28 1.31 5.14 6.42
C MET A 28 2.84 5.10 6.51
N GLN A 29 3.47 6.16 7.01
CA GLN A 29 4.92 6.20 7.21
C GLN A 29 5.35 5.22 8.31
N GLU A 30 4.55 5.09 9.37
CA GLU A 30 4.82 4.13 10.45
C GLU A 30 4.64 2.67 9.98
N CYS A 31 3.61 2.38 9.18
CA CYS A 31 3.46 1.06 8.57
C CYS A 31 4.61 0.73 7.60
N GLN A 32 5.11 1.72 6.85
CA GLN A 32 6.29 1.54 6.02
C GLN A 32 7.54 1.25 6.86
N ARG A 33 7.74 1.96 7.97
CA ARG A 33 8.83 1.72 8.91
C ARG A 33 8.75 0.30 9.51
N ALA A 34 7.56 -0.13 9.91
CA ALA A 34 7.33 -1.48 10.39
C ALA A 34 7.58 -2.55 9.31
N ALA A 35 7.23 -2.28 8.05
CA ALA A 35 7.51 -3.17 6.93
C ALA A 35 9.01 -3.28 6.62
N LEU A 36 9.77 -2.19 6.75
CA LEU A 36 11.23 -2.19 6.65
C LEU A 36 11.88 -3.04 7.74
N VAL A 37 11.41 -2.94 8.99
CA VAL A 37 11.92 -3.73 10.12
C VAL A 37 11.64 -5.23 9.94
N ARG A 38 10.52 -5.59 9.32
CA ARG A 38 10.14 -6.98 9.06
C ARG A 38 10.89 -7.62 7.89
N GLY A 39 11.59 -6.84 7.08
CA GLY A 39 12.33 -7.35 5.92
C GLY A 39 11.42 -7.86 4.79
N LEU A 40 10.31 -7.15 4.51
CA LEU A 40 9.44 -7.50 3.40
C LEU A 40 10.19 -7.52 2.06
N PRO A 41 9.74 -8.31 1.07
CA PRO A 41 10.38 -8.34 -0.23
C PRO A 41 10.39 -6.96 -0.88
N PHE A 42 11.52 -6.63 -1.50
CA PHE A 42 11.83 -5.34 -2.13
C PHE A 42 10.67 -4.72 -2.96
N PRO A 43 9.95 -5.45 -3.84
CA PRO A 43 8.87 -4.85 -4.63
C PRO A 43 7.73 -4.25 -3.81
N ILE A 44 7.38 -4.84 -2.65
CA ILE A 44 6.30 -4.31 -1.79
C ILE A 44 6.73 -3.02 -1.11
N LEU A 45 7.99 -2.96 -0.69
CA LEU A 45 8.60 -1.78 -0.06
C LEU A 45 8.64 -0.59 -1.02
N THR A 46 9.05 -0.81 -2.27
CA THR A 46 9.11 0.25 -3.28
C THR A 46 7.73 0.86 -3.53
N VAL A 47 6.69 0.04 -3.70
CA VAL A 47 5.32 0.55 -3.91
C VAL A 47 4.82 1.33 -2.70
N THR A 48 5.12 0.85 -1.49
CA THR A 48 4.74 1.53 -0.24
C THR A 48 5.44 2.89 -0.12
N GLU A 49 6.70 2.98 -0.54
CA GLU A 49 7.47 4.24 -0.55
C GLU A 49 6.90 5.26 -1.53
N TYR A 50 6.49 4.83 -2.73
CA TYR A 50 5.80 5.71 -3.67
C TYR A 50 4.46 6.25 -3.15
N LEU A 51 3.75 5.45 -2.35
CA LEU A 51 2.48 5.85 -1.74
C LEU A 51 2.67 6.75 -0.52
N SER A 52 3.74 6.55 0.26
CA SER A 52 4.06 7.32 1.47
C SER A 52 4.80 8.63 1.19
N ALA A 53 5.50 8.73 0.07
CA ALA A 53 6.18 9.94 -0.35
C ALA A 53 5.16 11.04 -0.74
N ASP A 54 5.32 12.22 -0.15
CA ASP A 54 4.65 13.47 -0.54
C ASP A 54 5.74 14.43 -1.03
N GLN A 55 6.43 14.03 -2.11
CA GLN A 55 7.45 14.87 -2.75
C GLN A 55 6.81 15.68 -3.88
N GLU A 56 7.29 16.92 -4.06
CA GLU A 56 6.79 17.94 -4.99
C GLU A 56 6.47 17.38 -6.40
N GLY A 57 5.22 16.94 -6.60
CA GLY A 57 4.71 16.42 -7.87
C GLY A 57 4.09 15.02 -7.83
N PHE A 58 4.38 14.20 -6.81
CA PHE A 58 3.89 12.81 -6.68
C PHE A 58 3.12 12.61 -5.37
N ASN A 59 2.05 13.39 -5.17
CA ASN A 59 1.24 13.35 -3.94
C ASN A 59 0.13 12.28 -3.99
N TRP A 60 0.44 11.09 -4.50
CA TRP A 60 -0.55 10.03 -4.72
C TRP A 60 -1.22 9.62 -3.41
N GLY A 61 -0.45 9.48 -2.33
CA GLY A 61 -0.99 9.15 -0.99
C GLY A 61 -1.99 10.19 -0.45
N ARG A 62 -1.92 11.45 -0.88
CA ARG A 62 -2.88 12.50 -0.49
C ARG A 62 -4.13 12.47 -1.37
N MET A 63 -3.94 12.32 -2.68
CA MET A 63 -5.05 12.28 -3.66
C MET A 63 -5.91 11.02 -3.53
N TYR A 64 -5.31 9.87 -3.25
CA TYR A 64 -6.06 8.63 -2.99
C TYR A 64 -6.88 8.73 -1.69
N ARG A 65 -6.39 9.45 -0.66
CA ARG A 65 -7.17 9.68 0.56
C ARG A 65 -8.40 10.55 0.31
N SER A 66 -8.25 11.67 -0.41
CA SER A 66 -9.39 12.54 -0.71
C SER A 66 -10.41 11.83 -1.60
N ALA A 67 -9.95 11.18 -2.67
CA ALA A 67 -10.82 10.41 -3.56
C ALA A 67 -11.56 9.28 -2.82
N GLY A 68 -10.86 8.53 -1.97
CA GLY A 68 -11.47 7.46 -1.17
C GLY A 68 -12.50 7.97 -0.17
N TYR A 69 -12.23 9.11 0.50
CA TYR A 69 -13.18 9.72 1.43
C TYR A 69 -14.47 10.12 0.71
N TYR A 70 -14.39 10.86 -0.40
CA TYR A 70 -15.56 11.25 -1.16
C TYR A 70 -16.28 10.04 -1.75
N ALA A 71 -15.56 9.07 -2.33
CA ALA A 71 -16.16 7.85 -2.87
C ALA A 71 -16.93 7.06 -1.81
N SER A 72 -16.38 6.94 -0.59
CA SER A 72 -17.03 6.24 0.51
C SER A 72 -18.30 6.94 0.98
N ILE A 73 -18.29 8.28 1.04
CA ILE A 73 -19.48 9.09 1.36
C ILE A 73 -20.52 8.92 0.26
N THR A 74 -20.13 9.10 -1.01
CA THR A 74 -21.05 8.97 -2.15
C THR A 74 -21.69 7.58 -2.21
N LEU A 75 -20.92 6.53 -1.90
CA LEU A 75 -21.46 5.17 -1.83
C LEU A 75 -22.44 5.02 -0.66
N CYS A 76 -22.12 5.59 0.50
CA CYS A 76 -22.98 5.56 1.69
C CYS A 76 -24.30 6.31 1.50
N ILE A 77 -24.31 7.40 0.73
CA ILE A 77 -25.55 8.16 0.44
C ILE A 77 -26.35 7.60 -0.74
N GLN A 78 -25.72 6.78 -1.59
CA GLN A 78 -26.35 6.19 -2.78
C GLN A 78 -27.13 4.90 -2.47
N THR A 79 -26.83 4.25 -1.34
CA THR A 79 -27.56 3.09 -0.80
C THR A 79 -28.62 3.51 0.20
#